data_AF-A0A3D1A0H9-F1
#
_entry.id   AF-A0A3D1A0H9-F1
#
_cell.length_a   1.000
_cell.length_b   1.000
_cell.length_c   1.000
_cell.angle_alpha   90.00
_cell.angle_beta   90.00
_cell.angle_gamma   90.00
#
_symmetry.space_group_name_H-M   'P 1'
#
loop_
_entity.id
_entity.type
_entity.pdbx_description
1 polymer ?
#
loop_
_entity_poly.entity_id
_entity_poly.type
_entity_poly.pdbx_seq_one_letter_code
_entity_poly.pdbx_strand_id
1 'polypeptide(L)'
;MSYWHQMYRRPTRSERVEVENGEARFESLMAKKLSERDRKFAESLKKQFEDGGKLSFKQVECLEKMEQRYSPASVLRREKWAQSYKKSHEPTAKICARYYRTTTYFRDLSTKILLDEDFIPTEKQFNALTKNKYALKAIAAATEPPAFPMGSLAKIRANSNLVTRRDLHNQVGLVVANHPIGLYASSTLLVNGEHVKLEDRCLKAAAPKKKK
;
A
#
# COMPACT_ATOMS: atom_id res chain seq x y z
N MET A 1 47.51 -22.23 -1.37
CA MET A 1 46.05 -22.39 -1.60
C MET A 1 45.32 -21.80 -0.40
N SER A 2 44.45 -20.80 -0.62
CA SER A 2 43.78 -20.04 0.45
C SER A 2 42.80 -20.90 1.25
N TYR A 3 42.92 -20.87 2.60
CA TYR A 3 42.06 -21.57 3.58
C TYR A 3 40.56 -21.26 3.38
N TRP A 4 40.24 -20.08 2.83
CA TRP A 4 38.87 -19.65 2.54
C TRP A 4 38.18 -20.43 1.41
N HIS A 5 38.93 -21.10 0.52
CA HIS A 5 38.33 -21.91 -0.55
C HIS A 5 37.82 -23.27 -0.09
N GLN A 6 38.22 -23.74 1.10
CA GLN A 6 37.76 -25.01 1.69
C GLN A 6 36.47 -24.83 2.51
N MET A 7 36.24 -23.63 3.06
CA MET A 7 35.11 -23.37 3.96
C MET A 7 33.76 -23.30 3.24
N TYR A 8 33.73 -22.90 1.96
CA TYR A 8 32.50 -22.83 1.18
C TYR A 8 32.42 -23.99 0.20
N ARG A 9 31.44 -24.88 0.40
CA ARG A 9 31.08 -25.91 -0.58
C ARG A 9 30.83 -25.21 -1.92
N ARG A 10 31.64 -25.53 -2.94
CA ARG A 10 31.40 -25.04 -4.30
C ARG A 10 29.97 -25.43 -4.68
N PRO A 11 29.12 -24.48 -5.10
CA PRO A 11 27.79 -24.82 -5.57
C PRO A 11 27.92 -25.86 -6.69
N THR A 12 27.28 -27.01 -6.52
CA THR A 12 27.16 -27.99 -7.61
C THR A 12 26.47 -27.32 -8.78
N ARG A 13 26.99 -27.52 -10.00
CA ARG A 13 26.31 -27.02 -11.20
C ARG A 13 24.89 -27.56 -11.20
N SER A 14 23.92 -26.68 -11.42
CA SER A 14 22.53 -27.08 -11.55
C SER A 14 22.36 -27.94 -12.79
N GLU A 15 21.48 -28.93 -12.69
CA GLU A 15 21.08 -29.73 -13.83
C GLU A 15 20.44 -28.82 -14.90
N ARG A 16 20.88 -29.01 -16.15
CA ARG A 16 20.37 -28.24 -17.28
C ARG A 16 19.38 -29.11 -18.04
N VAL A 17 18.19 -28.58 -18.24
CA VAL A 17 17.06 -29.22 -18.88
C VAL A 17 16.88 -28.61 -20.26
N GLU A 18 16.43 -29.42 -21.21
CA GLU A 18 16.03 -28.94 -22.53
C GLU A 18 14.79 -28.08 -22.43
N VAL A 19 14.76 -27.00 -23.23
CA VAL A 19 13.63 -26.09 -23.26
C VAL A 19 12.78 -26.46 -24.46
N GLU A 20 11.64 -27.10 -24.22
CA GLU A 20 10.68 -27.41 -25.27
C GLU A 20 10.29 -26.14 -26.04
N ASN A 21 10.45 -26.19 -27.37
CA ASN A 21 10.18 -25.07 -28.29
C ASN A 21 10.86 -23.76 -27.88
N GLY A 22 12.08 -23.83 -27.31
CA GLY A 22 12.77 -22.68 -26.73
C GLY A 22 12.91 -21.47 -27.65
N GLU A 23 13.28 -21.68 -28.92
CA GLU A 23 13.40 -20.60 -29.91
C GLU A 23 12.09 -19.83 -30.09
N ALA A 24 11.00 -20.53 -30.40
CA ALA A 24 9.68 -19.93 -30.58
C ALA A 24 9.16 -19.23 -29.32
N ARG A 25 9.45 -19.77 -28.13
CA ARG A 25 9.11 -19.16 -26.84
C ARG A 25 9.82 -17.82 -26.64
N PHE A 26 11.12 -17.78 -26.88
CA PHE A 26 11.90 -16.54 -26.77
C PHE A 26 11.49 -15.51 -27.83
N GLU A 27 11.26 -15.92 -29.08
CA GLU A 27 10.77 -15.02 -30.13
C GLU A 27 9.43 -14.39 -29.75
N SER A 28 8.45 -15.22 -29.33
CA SER A 28 7.14 -14.76 -28.88
C SER A 28 7.22 -13.82 -27.67
N LEU A 29 8.10 -14.09 -26.71
CA LEU A 29 8.30 -13.24 -25.54
C LEU A 29 8.95 -11.91 -25.92
N MET A 30 9.99 -11.94 -26.77
CA MET A 30 10.76 -10.75 -27.19
C MET A 30 9.98 -9.83 -28.13
N ALA A 31 9.00 -10.37 -28.87
CA ALA A 31 8.09 -9.57 -29.68
C ALA A 31 7.14 -8.69 -28.83
N LYS A 32 6.94 -9.01 -27.54
CA LYS A 32 6.06 -8.26 -26.64
C LYS A 32 6.74 -7.01 -26.08
N LYS A 33 5.94 -6.02 -25.68
CA LYS A 33 6.42 -4.82 -24.97
C LYS A 33 6.77 -5.15 -23.50
N LEU A 34 7.98 -5.64 -23.29
CA LEU A 34 8.55 -5.91 -21.97
C LEU A 34 9.00 -4.62 -21.27
N SER A 35 9.01 -4.60 -19.94
CA SER A 35 9.75 -3.58 -19.20
C SER A 35 11.25 -3.70 -19.47
N GLU A 36 12.00 -2.62 -19.38
CA GLU A 36 13.44 -2.62 -19.68
C GLU A 36 14.21 -3.68 -18.86
N ARG A 37 13.89 -3.80 -17.57
CA ARG A 37 14.49 -4.80 -16.68
C ARG A 37 14.16 -6.23 -17.13
N ASP A 38 12.89 -6.49 -17.41
CA ASP A 38 12.45 -7.81 -17.84
C ASP A 38 13.03 -8.15 -19.22
N ARG A 39 13.18 -7.16 -20.12
CA ARG A 39 13.81 -7.34 -21.43
C ARG A 39 15.27 -7.73 -21.31
N LYS A 40 16.07 -7.00 -20.52
CA LYS A 40 17.47 -7.32 -20.25
C LYS A 40 17.62 -8.74 -19.67
N PHE A 41 16.71 -9.13 -18.79
CA PHE A 41 16.71 -10.47 -18.22
C PHE A 41 16.32 -11.56 -19.26
N ALA A 42 15.30 -11.31 -20.09
CA ALA A 42 14.93 -12.22 -21.18
C ALA A 42 16.06 -12.39 -22.21
N GLU A 43 16.77 -11.30 -22.57
CA GLU A 43 17.95 -11.33 -23.44
C GLU A 43 19.07 -12.18 -22.84
N SER A 44 19.30 -12.05 -21.52
CA SER A 44 20.28 -12.89 -20.82
C SER A 44 19.89 -14.37 -20.83
N LEU A 45 18.60 -14.71 -20.71
CA LEU A 45 18.12 -16.08 -20.76
C LEU A 45 18.21 -16.66 -22.19
N LYS A 46 17.83 -15.85 -23.19
CA LYS A 46 17.91 -16.21 -24.62
C LYS A 46 19.35 -16.54 -25.01
N LYS A 47 20.32 -15.68 -24.67
CA LYS A 47 21.74 -15.93 -24.97
C LYS A 47 22.23 -17.25 -24.35
N GLN A 48 21.88 -17.52 -23.10
CA GLN A 48 22.27 -18.78 -22.45
C GLN A 48 21.64 -20.02 -23.09
N PHE A 49 20.44 -19.88 -23.64
CA PHE A 49 19.78 -20.92 -24.41
C PHE A 49 20.48 -21.11 -25.77
N GLU A 50 20.80 -20.03 -26.49
CA GLU A 50 21.54 -20.10 -27.77
C GLU A 50 22.93 -20.73 -27.62
N ASP A 51 23.65 -20.41 -26.53
CA ASP A 51 25.02 -20.91 -26.30
C ASP A 51 25.07 -22.42 -25.99
N GLY A 52 24.00 -23.01 -25.45
CA GLY A 52 24.07 -24.37 -24.89
C GLY A 52 22.82 -25.23 -25.02
N GLY A 53 21.77 -24.75 -25.68
CA GLY A 53 20.49 -25.44 -25.91
C GLY A 53 19.69 -25.78 -24.65
N LYS A 54 20.22 -25.51 -23.45
CA LYS A 54 19.68 -25.97 -22.16
C LYS A 54 19.74 -24.88 -21.10
N LEU A 55 18.69 -24.83 -20.28
CA LEU A 55 18.59 -23.90 -19.15
C LEU A 55 18.47 -24.68 -17.84
N SER A 56 18.85 -24.07 -16.72
CA SER A 56 18.56 -24.70 -15.42
C SER A 56 17.06 -24.70 -15.15
N PHE A 57 16.58 -25.64 -14.32
CA PHE A 57 15.17 -25.71 -13.93
C PHE A 57 14.61 -24.35 -13.44
N LYS A 58 15.39 -23.62 -12.63
CA LYS A 58 14.99 -22.31 -12.12
C LYS A 58 14.88 -21.23 -13.21
N GLN A 59 15.70 -21.33 -14.25
CA GLN A 59 15.64 -20.43 -15.39
C GLN A 59 14.41 -20.70 -16.26
N VAL A 60 14.05 -21.98 -16.47
CA VAL A 60 12.80 -22.36 -17.15
C VAL A 60 11.58 -21.86 -16.36
N GLU A 61 11.55 -22.07 -15.03
CA GLU A 61 10.50 -21.54 -14.15
C GLU A 61 10.37 -20.01 -14.25
N CYS A 62 11.50 -19.30 -14.38
CA CYS A 62 11.49 -17.85 -14.56
C CYS A 62 10.93 -17.45 -15.94
N LEU A 63 11.30 -18.17 -17.01
CA LEU A 63 10.78 -17.95 -18.36
C LEU A 63 9.24 -18.12 -18.38
N GLU A 64 8.72 -19.20 -17.79
CA GLU A 64 7.28 -19.46 -17.69
C GLU A 64 6.54 -18.34 -16.94
N LYS A 65 7.09 -17.89 -15.81
CA LYS A 65 6.52 -16.75 -15.06
C LYS A 65 6.50 -15.46 -15.88
N MET A 66 7.50 -15.24 -16.73
CA MET A 66 7.51 -14.09 -17.63
C MET A 66 6.45 -14.22 -18.72
N GLU A 67 6.36 -15.38 -19.38
CA GLU A 67 5.34 -15.65 -20.38
C GLU A 67 3.92 -15.45 -19.83
N GLN A 68 3.68 -15.93 -18.60
CA GLN A 68 2.41 -15.74 -17.89
C GLN A 68 2.16 -14.26 -17.55
N ARG A 69 3.18 -13.51 -17.13
CA ARG A 69 3.08 -12.07 -16.79
C ARG A 69 2.72 -11.23 -18.01
N TYR A 70 3.26 -11.59 -19.17
CA TYR A 70 3.02 -10.93 -20.45
C TYR A 70 2.05 -11.71 -21.35
N SER A 71 1.21 -12.56 -20.78
CA SER A 71 0.11 -13.18 -21.53
C SER A 71 -0.96 -12.13 -21.86
N PRO A 72 -1.71 -12.28 -22.96
CA PRO A 72 -2.79 -11.36 -23.31
C PRO A 72 -3.79 -11.17 -22.16
N ALA A 73 -4.13 -12.26 -21.45
CA ALA A 73 -5.00 -12.21 -20.28
C ALA A 73 -4.42 -11.36 -19.13
N SER A 74 -3.12 -11.48 -18.85
CA SER A 74 -2.45 -10.69 -17.81
C SER A 74 -2.32 -9.21 -18.18
N VAL A 75 -2.09 -8.89 -19.45
CA VAL A 75 -2.07 -7.52 -19.97
C VAL A 75 -3.46 -6.90 -19.83
N LEU A 76 -4.50 -7.58 -20.35
CA LEU A 76 -5.88 -7.13 -20.27
C LEU A 76 -6.34 -6.91 -18.82
N ARG A 77 -5.94 -7.79 -17.90
CA ARG A 77 -6.22 -7.63 -16.46
C ARG A 77 -5.58 -6.36 -15.90
N ARG A 78 -4.34 -6.03 -16.27
CA ARG A 78 -3.68 -4.79 -15.83
C ARG A 78 -4.35 -3.55 -16.40
N GLU A 79 -4.77 -3.59 -17.65
CA GLU A 79 -5.52 -2.49 -18.28
C GLU A 79 -6.88 -2.28 -17.63
N LYS A 80 -7.64 -3.36 -17.40
CA LYS A 80 -8.91 -3.31 -16.66
C LYS A 80 -8.73 -2.74 -15.26
N TRP A 81 -7.67 -3.15 -14.57
CA TRP A 81 -7.33 -2.62 -13.25
C TRP A 81 -6.98 -1.12 -13.31
N ALA A 82 -6.19 -0.68 -14.30
CA ALA A 82 -5.85 0.72 -14.46
C ALA A 82 -7.11 1.59 -14.65
N GLN A 83 -8.05 1.12 -15.46
CA GLN A 83 -9.33 1.79 -15.68
C GLN A 83 -10.20 1.82 -14.42
N SER A 84 -10.34 0.68 -13.71
CA SER A 84 -11.12 0.63 -12.47
C SER A 84 -10.49 1.47 -11.36
N TYR A 85 -9.16 1.50 -11.30
CA TYR A 85 -8.43 2.27 -10.30
C TYR A 85 -8.75 3.76 -10.38
N LYS A 86 -8.60 4.34 -11.58
CA LYS A 86 -8.92 5.75 -11.85
C LYS A 86 -10.40 6.07 -11.69
N LYS A 87 -11.28 5.12 -12.01
CA LYS A 87 -12.74 5.33 -11.89
C LYS A 87 -13.23 5.39 -10.44
N SER A 88 -12.78 4.50 -9.56
CA SER A 88 -13.41 4.34 -8.24
C SER A 88 -12.45 4.09 -7.07
N HIS A 89 -11.23 3.61 -7.30
CA HIS A 89 -10.33 3.24 -6.20
C HIS A 89 -9.37 4.36 -5.79
N GLU A 90 -9.12 5.34 -6.66
CA GLU A 90 -8.19 6.44 -6.42
C GLU A 90 -8.50 7.24 -5.13
N PRO A 91 -9.76 7.65 -4.85
CA PRO A 91 -10.06 8.40 -3.62
C PRO A 91 -9.72 7.60 -2.36
N THR A 92 -10.10 6.32 -2.33
CA THR A 92 -9.79 5.41 -1.22
C THR A 92 -8.28 5.22 -1.05
N ALA A 93 -7.55 5.06 -2.15
CA ALA A 93 -6.10 4.96 -2.12
C ALA A 93 -5.45 6.23 -1.54
N LYS A 94 -5.95 7.41 -1.92
CA LYS A 94 -5.46 8.71 -1.42
C LYS A 94 -5.73 8.89 0.08
N ILE A 95 -6.87 8.45 0.60
CA ILE A 95 -7.15 8.43 2.04
C ILE A 95 -6.11 7.60 2.78
N CYS A 96 -5.91 6.35 2.35
CA CYS A 96 -4.93 5.47 2.99
C CYS A 96 -3.49 5.99 2.85
N ALA A 97 -3.14 6.55 1.69
CA ALA A 97 -1.82 7.09 1.45
C ALA A 97 -1.50 8.30 2.36
N ARG A 98 -2.48 9.19 2.60
CA ARG A 98 -2.31 10.31 3.55
C ARG A 98 -1.98 9.82 4.96
N TYR A 99 -2.66 8.76 5.40
CA TYR A 99 -2.37 8.12 6.69
C TYR A 99 -0.98 7.46 6.68
N TYR A 100 -0.68 6.60 5.72
CA TYR A 100 0.59 5.86 5.71
C TYR A 100 1.83 6.73 5.47
N ARG A 101 1.68 7.91 4.84
CA ARG A 101 2.76 8.90 4.71
C ARG A 101 3.31 9.37 6.05
N THR A 102 2.49 9.41 7.11
CA THR A 102 2.94 9.77 8.47
C THR A 102 3.58 8.59 9.21
N THR A 103 3.69 7.42 8.59
CA THR A 103 4.21 6.19 9.19
C THR A 103 5.43 5.66 8.43
N THR A 104 6.07 4.61 8.96
CA THR A 104 7.14 3.89 8.27
C THR A 104 6.60 2.89 7.24
N TYR A 105 5.38 2.39 7.41
CA TYR A 105 4.78 1.39 6.53
C TYR A 105 4.20 2.02 5.26
N PHE A 106 4.40 1.34 4.12
CA PHE A 106 3.90 1.77 2.81
C PHE A 106 4.26 3.21 2.44
N ARG A 107 5.30 3.79 3.05
CA ARG A 107 5.67 5.20 2.88
C ARG A 107 5.98 5.55 1.44
N ASP A 108 6.79 4.72 0.77
CA ASP A 108 7.16 4.94 -0.64
C ASP A 108 5.96 4.83 -1.57
N LEU A 109 5.12 3.80 -1.37
CA LEU A 109 3.91 3.59 -2.15
C LEU A 109 2.93 4.75 -1.98
N SER A 110 2.75 5.21 -0.74
CA SER A 110 1.88 6.34 -0.39
C SER A 110 2.39 7.64 -1.00
N THR A 111 3.71 7.84 -0.99
CA THR A 111 4.34 9.02 -1.58
C THR A 111 4.10 9.06 -3.09
N LYS A 112 4.26 7.93 -3.79
CA LYS A 112 3.95 7.83 -5.23
C LYS A 112 2.48 8.14 -5.51
N ILE A 113 1.55 7.53 -4.77
CA ILE A 113 0.09 7.76 -4.95
C ILE A 113 -0.29 9.24 -4.73
N LEU A 114 0.43 9.96 -3.87
CA LEU A 114 0.10 11.35 -3.54
C LEU A 114 0.80 12.39 -4.43
N LEU A 115 1.99 12.09 -4.93
CA LEU A 115 2.82 13.05 -5.67
C LEU A 115 2.84 12.82 -7.18
N ASP A 116 2.63 11.59 -7.64
CA ASP A 116 2.63 11.22 -9.05
C ASP A 116 1.19 10.95 -9.49
N GLU A 117 0.62 11.88 -10.25
CA GLU A 117 -0.77 11.81 -10.72
C GLU A 117 -1.01 10.66 -11.71
N ASP A 118 0.02 10.26 -12.45
CA ASP A 118 -0.06 9.18 -13.45
C ASP A 118 0.23 7.81 -12.84
N PHE A 119 0.72 7.78 -11.60
CA PHE A 119 1.03 6.53 -10.93
C PHE A 119 -0.23 5.70 -10.64
N ILE A 120 -0.21 4.46 -11.14
CA ILE A 120 -1.24 3.46 -10.86
C ILE A 120 -0.58 2.31 -10.07
N PRO A 121 -0.93 2.12 -8.79
CA PRO A 121 -0.42 1.00 -8.02
C PRO A 121 -0.94 -0.31 -8.62
N THR A 122 -0.19 -1.40 -8.46
CA THR A 122 -0.71 -2.73 -8.81
C THR A 122 -1.90 -3.10 -7.92
N GLU A 123 -2.80 -3.95 -8.39
CA GLU A 123 -3.94 -4.44 -7.61
C GLU A 123 -3.51 -5.05 -6.27
N LYS A 124 -2.41 -5.79 -6.27
CA LYS A 124 -1.82 -6.35 -5.04
C LYS A 124 -1.36 -5.27 -4.07
N GLN A 125 -0.67 -4.23 -4.55
CA GLN A 125 -0.24 -3.10 -3.72
C GLN A 125 -1.44 -2.33 -3.16
N PHE A 126 -2.46 -2.09 -3.98
CA PHE A 126 -3.69 -1.44 -3.54
C PHE A 126 -4.37 -2.24 -2.44
N ASN A 127 -4.56 -3.55 -2.63
CA ASN A 127 -5.16 -4.42 -1.64
C ASN A 127 -4.39 -4.41 -0.32
N ALA A 128 -3.05 -4.49 -0.38
CA ALA A 128 -2.21 -4.42 0.81
C ALA A 128 -2.33 -3.07 1.53
N LEU A 129 -2.41 -1.97 0.77
CA LEU A 129 -2.55 -0.61 1.30
C LEU A 129 -3.93 -0.39 1.96
N THR A 130 -5.02 -0.92 1.39
CA THR A 130 -6.40 -0.53 1.76
C THR A 130 -7.17 -1.56 2.58
N LYS A 131 -6.88 -2.86 2.48
CA LYS A 131 -7.69 -3.92 3.12
C LYS A 131 -7.21 -4.35 4.51
N ASN A 132 -6.15 -3.74 5.02
CA ASN A 132 -5.67 -4.04 6.37
C ASN A 132 -6.50 -3.30 7.45
N LYS A 133 -6.47 -3.80 8.69
CA LYS A 133 -7.24 -3.26 9.82
C LYS A 133 -7.04 -1.75 10.06
N TYR A 134 -5.85 -1.23 9.83
CA TYR A 134 -5.55 0.19 10.05
C TYR A 134 -6.09 1.06 8.92
N ALA A 135 -5.99 0.59 7.68
CA ALA A 135 -6.54 1.26 6.52
C ALA A 135 -8.06 1.33 6.58
N LEU A 136 -8.74 0.26 7.00
CA LEU A 136 -10.19 0.26 7.19
C LEU A 136 -10.63 1.32 8.21
N LYS A 137 -9.89 1.48 9.32
CA LYS A 137 -10.14 2.54 10.30
C LYS A 137 -9.90 3.94 9.73
N ALA A 138 -8.82 4.12 8.97
CA ALA A 138 -8.53 5.41 8.33
C ALA A 138 -9.57 5.79 7.26
N ILE A 139 -10.08 4.80 6.52
CA ILE A 139 -11.18 4.98 5.57
C ILE A 139 -12.45 5.40 6.32
N ALA A 140 -12.83 4.66 7.36
CA ALA A 140 -14.00 5.01 8.18
C ALA A 140 -13.90 6.43 8.76
N ALA A 141 -12.75 6.79 9.35
CA ALA A 141 -12.51 8.13 9.88
C ALA A 141 -12.59 9.25 8.83
N ALA A 142 -12.32 8.93 7.55
CA ALA A 142 -12.37 9.88 6.45
C ALA A 142 -13.76 10.00 5.79
N THR A 143 -14.53 8.90 5.76
CA THR A 143 -15.81 8.83 5.02
C THR A 143 -17.04 8.94 5.90
N GLU A 144 -16.94 8.55 7.18
CA GLU A 144 -18.07 8.66 8.10
C GLU A 144 -18.28 10.11 8.54
N PRO A 145 -19.54 10.51 8.82
CA PRO A 145 -19.82 11.82 9.37
C PRO A 145 -19.09 12.00 10.71
N PRO A 146 -18.61 13.21 11.03
CA PRO A 146 -17.87 13.46 12.26
C PRO A 146 -18.74 13.12 13.48
N ALA A 147 -18.17 12.37 14.43
CA ALA A 147 -18.87 12.00 15.66
C ALA A 147 -19.28 13.22 16.48
N PHE A 148 -18.51 14.30 16.36
CA PHE A 148 -18.73 15.59 17.00
C PHE A 148 -18.73 16.70 15.93
N PRO A 149 -19.87 17.02 15.30
CA PRO A 149 -19.89 18.04 14.25
C PRO A 149 -19.51 19.41 14.80
N MET A 150 -18.97 20.29 13.95
CA MET A 150 -18.72 21.68 14.28
C MET A 150 -19.96 22.36 14.89
N GLY A 151 -19.76 23.15 15.94
CA GLY A 151 -20.83 23.77 16.71
C GLY A 151 -21.41 22.88 17.82
N SER A 152 -21.09 21.59 17.86
CA SER A 152 -21.51 20.72 18.97
C SER A 152 -20.64 20.91 20.22
N LEU A 153 -21.22 20.60 21.39
CA LEU A 153 -20.48 20.53 22.64
C LEU A 153 -19.97 19.10 22.87
N ALA A 154 -18.68 18.98 23.15
CA ALA A 154 -18.03 17.73 23.49
C ALA A 154 -17.33 17.85 24.85
N LYS A 155 -17.42 16.79 25.65
CA LYS A 155 -16.73 16.68 26.94
C LYS A 155 -15.45 15.88 26.76
N ILE A 156 -14.34 16.39 27.28
CA ILE A 156 -13.05 15.72 27.27
C ILE A 156 -13.06 14.60 28.33
N ARG A 157 -12.63 13.39 27.95
CA ARG A 157 -12.55 12.24 28.86
C ARG A 157 -11.45 12.44 29.89
N ALA A 158 -11.76 12.14 31.14
CA ALA A 158 -10.77 12.02 32.20
C ALA A 158 -10.06 10.65 32.12
N ASN A 159 -9.21 10.47 31.11
CA ASN A 159 -8.41 9.26 30.93
C ASN A 159 -6.98 9.66 30.52
N SER A 160 -6.03 9.47 31.44
CA SER A 160 -4.63 9.84 31.24
C SER A 160 -3.92 9.08 30.10
N ASN A 161 -4.42 7.90 29.71
CA ASN A 161 -3.89 7.15 28.56
C ASN A 161 -4.30 7.75 27.21
N LEU A 162 -5.35 8.58 27.20
CA LEU A 162 -5.87 9.24 26.01
C LEU A 162 -5.55 10.74 25.99
N VAL A 163 -5.62 11.38 27.16
CA VAL A 163 -5.41 12.82 27.36
C VAL A 163 -4.40 13.00 28.47
N THR A 164 -3.15 13.29 28.11
CA THR A 164 -2.05 13.49 29.07
C THR A 164 -2.25 14.74 29.92
N ARG A 165 -2.80 15.80 29.32
CA ARG A 165 -3.13 17.08 29.96
C ARG A 165 -4.30 16.93 30.94
N ARG A 166 -3.99 16.82 32.23
CA ARG A 166 -4.98 16.61 33.31
C ARG A 166 -5.87 17.82 33.55
N ASP A 167 -5.38 19.01 33.28
CA ASP A 167 -6.13 20.27 33.31
C ASP A 167 -7.38 20.22 32.42
N LEU A 168 -7.30 19.51 31.29
CA LEU A 168 -8.40 19.38 30.34
C LEU A 168 -9.45 18.32 30.74
N HIS A 169 -9.18 17.51 31.78
CA HIS A 169 -10.06 16.40 32.13
C HIS A 169 -11.44 16.90 32.56
N ASN A 170 -12.49 16.27 32.03
CA ASN A 170 -13.89 16.60 32.28
C ASN A 170 -14.36 17.98 31.82
N GLN A 171 -13.50 18.78 31.19
CA GLN A 171 -13.91 20.07 30.61
C GLN A 171 -14.80 19.86 29.39
N VAL A 172 -15.67 20.84 29.14
CA VAL A 172 -16.55 20.88 27.97
C VAL A 172 -16.05 21.96 27.03
N GLY A 173 -15.95 21.63 25.75
CA GLY A 173 -15.54 22.55 24.71
C GLY A 173 -16.53 22.61 23.56
N LEU A 174 -16.54 23.74 22.88
CA LEU A 174 -17.22 23.91 21.60
C LEU A 174 -16.34 23.36 20.48
N VAL A 175 -16.85 22.45 19.65
CA VAL A 175 -16.11 21.96 18.48
C VAL A 175 -16.08 23.04 17.42
N VAL A 176 -14.88 23.47 17.02
CA VAL A 176 -14.66 24.54 16.04
C VAL A 176 -14.16 24.02 14.68
N ALA A 177 -13.57 22.82 14.64
CA ALA A 177 -13.11 22.20 13.39
C ALA A 177 -13.06 20.67 13.51
N ASN A 178 -13.35 19.97 12.41
CA ASN A 178 -13.18 18.52 12.29
C ASN A 178 -12.05 18.20 11.30
N HIS A 179 -11.26 17.17 11.63
CA HIS A 179 -10.10 16.72 10.87
C HIS A 179 -10.24 15.21 10.60
N PRO A 180 -10.83 14.82 9.46
CA PRO A 180 -11.11 13.42 9.11
C PRO A 180 -9.87 12.76 8.48
N ILE A 181 -8.73 12.85 9.17
CA ILE A 181 -7.43 12.36 8.70
C ILE A 181 -6.78 11.52 9.80
N GLY A 182 -6.20 10.38 9.42
CA GLY A 182 -5.46 9.50 10.32
C GLY A 182 -6.26 8.27 10.70
N LEU A 183 -5.81 7.56 11.74
CA LEU A 183 -6.46 6.33 12.20
C LEU A 183 -7.77 6.61 12.96
N TYR A 184 -7.81 7.74 13.66
CA TYR A 184 -8.98 8.26 14.36
C TYR A 184 -9.20 9.68 13.88
N ALA A 185 -10.45 10.05 13.62
CA ALA A 185 -10.80 11.44 13.37
C ALA A 185 -10.41 12.29 14.58
N SER A 186 -10.06 13.55 14.34
CA SER A 186 -9.75 14.51 15.40
C SER A 186 -10.57 15.77 15.25
N SER A 187 -10.82 16.42 16.38
CA SER A 187 -11.61 17.64 16.46
C SER A 187 -10.83 18.70 17.25
N THR A 188 -10.91 19.94 16.80
CA THR A 188 -10.39 21.09 17.56
C THR A 188 -11.54 21.64 18.39
N LEU A 189 -11.31 21.75 19.71
CA LEU A 189 -12.25 22.33 20.67
C LEU A 189 -11.75 23.69 21.13
N LEU A 190 -12.68 24.63 21.35
CA LEU A 190 -12.44 25.84 22.13
C LEU A 190 -12.82 25.54 23.59
N VAL A 191 -11.81 25.54 24.47
CA VAL A 191 -11.94 25.21 25.89
C VAL A 191 -11.26 26.31 26.70
N ASN A 192 -12.00 27.01 27.56
CA ASN A 192 -11.47 28.10 28.39
C ASN A 192 -10.66 29.16 27.62
N GLY A 193 -11.03 29.44 26.36
CA GLY A 193 -10.31 30.37 25.48
C GLY A 193 -9.11 29.79 24.73
N GLU A 194 -8.77 28.51 24.93
CA GLU A 194 -7.69 27.82 24.23
C GLU A 194 -8.23 26.88 23.13
N HIS A 195 -7.55 26.83 21.99
CA HIS A 195 -7.81 25.83 20.94
C HIS A 195 -7.03 24.54 21.20
N VAL A 196 -7.74 23.44 21.47
CA VAL A 196 -7.13 22.14 21.73
C VAL A 196 -7.56 21.13 20.66
N LYS A 197 -6.59 20.54 19.95
CA LYS A 197 -6.85 19.44 19.01
C LYS A 197 -6.73 18.09 19.70
N LEU A 198 -7.80 17.30 19.68
CA LEU A 198 -7.83 15.95 20.26
C LEU A 198 -8.47 14.95 19.28
N GLU A 199 -8.05 13.70 19.35
CA GLU A 199 -8.75 12.61 18.64
C GLU A 199 -10.16 12.42 19.23
N ASP A 200 -11.13 12.07 18.40
CA ASP A 200 -12.53 11.94 18.81
C ASP A 200 -12.73 10.86 19.89
N ARG A 201 -11.84 9.85 19.96
CA ARG A 201 -11.83 8.86 21.06
C ARG A 201 -11.55 9.47 22.43
N CYS A 202 -10.91 10.64 22.48
CA CYS A 202 -10.66 11.39 23.71
C CYS A 202 -11.91 12.16 24.18
N LEU A 203 -12.97 12.18 23.38
CA LEU A 203 -14.18 12.95 23.62
C LEU A 203 -15.37 12.04 23.97
N LYS A 204 -16.40 12.64 24.57
CA LYS A 204 -17.73 12.06 24.78
C LYS A 204 -18.80 13.13 24.60
N ALA A 205 -20.02 12.73 24.26
CA ALA A 205 -21.14 13.66 24.13
C ALA A 205 -21.33 14.43 25.46
N ALA A 206 -21.51 15.75 25.38
CA ALA A 206 -21.69 16.59 26.57
C ALA A 206 -23.05 16.38 27.25
N ALA A 207 -24.08 16.00 26.49
CA ALA A 207 -25.39 15.61 27.00
C ALA A 207 -25.70 14.14 26.66
N PRO A 208 -26.42 13.40 27.53
CA PRO A 208 -26.95 12.09 27.15
C PRO A 208 -27.91 12.27 25.96
N LYS A 209 -27.79 11.43 24.93
CA LYS A 209 -28.82 11.35 23.88
C LYS A 209 -30.15 11.10 24.58
N LYS A 210 -31.12 12.03 24.48
CA LYS A 210 -32.50 11.75 24.89
C LYS A 210 -32.93 10.50 24.13
N LYS A 211 -33.16 9.39 24.84
CA LYS A 211 -33.79 8.20 24.26
C LYS A 211 -35.16 8.66 23.72
N LYS A 212 -35.37 8.51 22.41
CA LYS A 212 -36.71 8.57 21.83
C LYS A 212 -37.41 7.25 22.13
#